data_AF-A1BAU9-F1
#
_entry.id   AF-A1BAU9-F1
#
_cell.length_a   1.000
_cell.length_b   1.000
_cell.length_c   1.000
_cell.angle_alpha   90.00
_cell.angle_beta   90.00
_cell.angle_gamma   90.00
#
_symmetry.space_group_name_H-M   'P 1'
#
loop_
_entity.id
_entity.type
_entity.pdbx_description
1 polymer ?
#
loop_
_entity_poly.entity_id
_entity_poly.type
_entity_poly.pdbx_seq_one_letter_code
_entity_poly.pdbx_strand_id
1 'polypeptide(L)'
;MDAIRSDAYTLVNVFTPKPGETDRFLDLQLRETAALREGAAQKGWLGNEVYRARDGKRVIVVTRFADAGAQRGWAANPAFAAHLDRIGPLLETVESIPVDQVARHSGAVAPDRPLSLGVIVGSTRAGRFADRPASWIAAKAEGAGFDVAQVDLRDFAMPFLGDPAATKAQQAAAQAFADKVSTFDAYVFTVAEYNHAPTAVLKNALDHAEWARKPAGLVGYGGVGGARAVEHVRAIAAELEMVAMQTAVHIPFGDYLAISKGEARIDRLDHLERSADKMLAQLAWWARALQAARSREESLVPA
;
A
#
# COMPACT_ATOMS: atom_id res chain seq x y z
N MET A 1 18.91 -8.13 2.14
CA MET A 1 18.90 -6.68 1.87
C MET A 1 18.94 -6.02 3.22
N ASP A 2 20.08 -5.42 3.58
CA ASP A 2 20.35 -4.98 4.94
C ASP A 2 19.42 -3.84 5.37
N ALA A 3 18.86 -3.99 6.57
CA ALA A 3 18.13 -2.94 7.27
C ALA A 3 18.96 -1.66 7.31
N ILE A 4 18.29 -0.50 7.19
CA ILE A 4 18.96 0.80 7.37
C ILE A 4 19.56 0.81 8.78
N ARG A 5 20.89 0.75 8.85
CA ARG A 5 21.63 0.96 10.10
C ARG A 5 21.31 2.39 10.57
N SER A 6 21.01 2.55 11.86
CA SER A 6 20.66 3.84 12.51
C SER A 6 21.67 4.96 12.27
N ASP A 7 22.87 4.61 11.83
CA ASP A 7 24.01 5.52 11.75
C ASP A 7 24.30 5.99 10.32
N ALA A 8 23.59 5.48 9.31
CA ALA A 8 23.86 5.77 7.89
C ALA A 8 23.75 7.26 7.55
N TYR A 9 24.78 7.81 6.92
CA TYR A 9 24.86 9.23 6.57
C TYR A 9 24.62 9.45 5.07
N THR A 10 23.73 10.36 4.71
CA THR A 10 23.44 10.69 3.30
C THR A 10 23.78 12.14 2.99
N LEU A 11 24.43 12.36 1.85
CA LEU A 11 24.78 13.68 1.35
C LEU A 11 24.13 13.88 -0.03
N VAL A 12 23.41 14.98 -0.20
CA VAL A 12 22.86 15.39 -1.50
C VAL A 12 23.66 16.56 -2.02
N ASN A 13 24.29 16.38 -3.17
CA ASN A 13 24.98 17.44 -3.88
C ASN A 13 24.15 17.86 -5.10
N VAL A 14 23.84 19.14 -5.19
CA VAL A 14 23.20 19.75 -6.35
C VAL A 14 24.24 20.58 -7.08
N PHE A 15 24.62 20.10 -8.27
CA PHE A 15 25.58 20.73 -9.15
C PHE A 15 24.85 21.57 -10.20
N THR A 16 25.31 22.79 -10.42
CA THR A 16 24.92 23.64 -11.54
C THR A 16 26.10 23.78 -12.50
N PRO A 17 26.18 22.97 -13.56
CA PRO A 17 27.20 23.12 -14.60
C PRO A 17 27.06 24.43 -15.36
N LYS A 18 28.18 24.93 -15.90
CA LYS A 18 28.19 26.08 -16.81
C LYS A 18 27.34 25.79 -18.06
N PRO A 19 26.80 26.82 -18.73
CA PRO A 19 25.98 26.63 -19.93
C PRO A 19 26.67 25.74 -20.97
N GLY A 20 26.01 24.65 -21.37
CA GLY A 20 26.54 23.68 -22.35
C GLY A 20 27.42 22.56 -21.78
N GLU A 21 27.78 22.60 -20.50
CA GLU A 21 28.70 21.62 -19.88
C GLU A 21 27.98 20.47 -19.14
N THR A 22 26.64 20.47 -19.07
CA THR A 22 25.88 19.46 -18.30
C THR A 22 26.19 18.02 -18.71
N ASP A 23 26.23 17.73 -20.01
CA ASP A 23 26.46 16.37 -20.51
C ASP A 23 27.90 15.91 -20.23
N ARG A 24 28.87 16.80 -20.46
CA ARG A 24 30.28 16.55 -20.16
C ARG A 24 30.52 16.34 -18.68
N PHE A 25 29.88 17.13 -17.82
CA PHE A 25 29.91 16.95 -16.38
C PHE A 25 29.32 15.60 -15.97
N LEU A 26 28.16 15.21 -16.52
CA LEU A 26 27.51 13.95 -16.19
C LEU A 26 28.37 12.74 -16.58
N ASP A 27 28.95 12.76 -17.78
CA ASP A 27 29.83 11.69 -18.26
C ASP A 27 31.11 11.58 -17.44
N LEU A 28 31.65 12.71 -16.98
CA LEU A 28 32.81 12.74 -16.09
C LEU A 28 32.44 12.19 -14.70
N GLN A 29 31.31 12.63 -14.14
CA GLN A 29 30.80 12.21 -12.84
C GLN A 29 30.57 10.70 -12.79
N LEU A 30 29.92 10.13 -13.81
CA LEU A 30 29.59 8.70 -13.86
C LEU A 30 30.84 7.83 -14.02
N ARG A 31 31.76 8.19 -14.92
CA ARG A 31 32.99 7.43 -15.15
C ARG A 31 33.91 7.43 -13.93
N GLU A 32 34.10 8.58 -13.30
CA GLU A 32 35.04 8.69 -12.17
C GLU A 32 34.47 8.10 -10.89
N THR A 33 33.17 8.26 -10.64
CA THR A 33 32.51 7.61 -9.50
C THR A 33 32.61 6.07 -9.61
N ALA A 34 32.52 5.52 -10.83
CA ALA A 34 32.72 4.09 -11.05
C ALA A 34 34.16 3.65 -10.74
N ALA A 35 35.17 4.43 -11.14
CA ALA A 35 36.57 4.15 -10.85
C ALA A 35 36.92 4.22 -9.35
N LEU A 36 36.21 5.05 -8.59
CA LEU A 36 36.42 5.21 -7.15
C LEU A 36 35.77 4.10 -6.30
N ARG A 37 34.84 3.33 -6.87
CA ARG A 37 33.93 2.42 -6.16
C ARG A 37 34.65 1.35 -5.31
N GLU A 38 35.65 0.67 -5.86
CA GLU A 38 36.30 -0.45 -5.17
C GLU A 38 37.07 -0.01 -3.91
N GLY A 39 37.84 1.08 -4.00
CA GLY A 39 38.58 1.62 -2.86
C GLY A 39 37.71 2.41 -1.86
N ALA A 40 36.58 2.96 -2.33
CA ALA A 40 35.64 3.71 -1.50
C ALA A 40 34.77 2.80 -0.62
N ALA A 41 34.35 1.64 -1.15
CA ALA A 41 33.49 0.70 -0.44
C ALA A 41 34.12 0.20 0.88
N GLN A 42 35.43 -0.04 0.87
CA GLN A 42 36.20 -0.44 2.07
C GLN A 42 36.26 0.64 3.16
N LYS A 43 35.96 1.90 2.82
CA LYS A 43 35.98 3.06 3.72
C LYS A 43 34.58 3.53 4.11
N GLY A 44 33.56 2.69 3.92
CA GLY A 44 32.19 2.99 4.33
C GLY A 44 31.40 3.82 3.32
N TRP A 45 31.84 3.96 2.07
CA TRP A 45 30.99 4.51 1.01
C TRP A 45 30.05 3.41 0.47
N LEU A 46 28.75 3.69 0.42
CA LEU A 46 27.72 2.71 0.05
C LEU A 46 27.25 2.86 -1.40
N GLY A 47 27.41 4.04 -2.00
CA GLY A 47 27.06 4.27 -3.40
C GLY A 47 26.61 5.69 -3.70
N ASN A 48 26.55 5.98 -5.01
CA ASN A 48 25.98 7.20 -5.56
C ASN A 48 24.77 6.88 -6.45
N GLU A 49 23.76 7.73 -6.36
CA GLU A 49 22.67 7.82 -7.33
C GLU A 49 22.76 9.19 -8.00
N VAL A 50 22.80 9.21 -9.34
CA VAL A 50 22.98 10.43 -10.13
C VAL A 50 21.72 10.70 -10.93
N TYR A 51 21.20 11.93 -10.83
CA TYR A 51 19.97 12.36 -11.48
C TYR A 51 20.20 13.65 -12.27
N ARG A 52 19.45 13.80 -13.36
CA ARG A 52 19.35 15.07 -14.09
C ARG A 52 18.04 15.76 -13.73
N ALA A 53 18.10 17.04 -13.41
CA ALA A 53 16.89 17.85 -13.23
C ALA A 53 16.15 18.03 -14.56
N ARG A 54 14.81 18.15 -14.50
CA ARG A 54 13.97 18.27 -15.72
C ARG A 54 14.29 19.49 -16.57
N ASP A 55 14.83 20.54 -15.96
CA ASP A 55 15.28 21.75 -16.68
C ASP A 55 16.57 21.54 -17.47
N GLY A 56 17.25 20.39 -17.30
CA GLY A 56 18.52 20.08 -17.96
C GLY A 56 19.73 20.89 -17.46
N LYS A 57 19.54 21.77 -16.46
CA LYS A 57 20.57 22.71 -15.98
C LYS A 57 21.26 22.23 -14.71
N ARG A 58 20.68 21.25 -14.01
CA ARG A 58 21.20 20.75 -12.73
C ARG A 58 21.40 19.25 -12.74
N VAL A 59 22.43 18.81 -12.02
CA VAL A 59 22.73 17.41 -11.76
C VAL A 59 22.72 17.18 -10.26
N ILE A 60 21.98 16.17 -9.81
CA ILE A 60 21.84 15.83 -8.39
C ILE A 60 22.57 14.52 -8.15
N VAL A 61 23.50 14.52 -7.20
CA VAL A 61 24.22 13.31 -6.78
C VAL A 61 23.88 13.03 -5.32
N VAL A 62 23.19 11.92 -5.09
CA VAL A 62 22.87 11.41 -3.75
C VAL A 62 23.94 10.38 -3.39
N THR A 63 24.74 10.67 -2.37
CA THR A 63 25.81 9.79 -1.88
C THR A 63 25.42 9.22 -0.52
N ARG A 64 25.58 7.91 -0.34
CA ARG A 64 25.33 7.24 0.95
C ARG A 64 26.62 6.73 1.55
N PHE A 65 26.75 6.88 2.86
CA PHE A 65 27.85 6.39 3.69
C PHE A 65 27.32 5.54 4.84
N ALA A 66 28.17 4.63 5.33
CA ALA A 66 27.87 3.76 6.46
C ALA A 66 27.64 4.57 7.75
N ASP A 67 28.37 5.67 7.92
CA ASP A 67 28.23 6.60 9.03
C ASP A 67 28.85 7.98 8.73
N ALA A 68 28.67 8.94 9.64
CA ALA A 68 29.23 10.30 9.51
C ALA A 68 30.78 10.32 9.56
N GLY A 69 31.41 9.34 10.20
CA GLY A 69 32.86 9.17 10.21
C GLY A 69 33.40 8.77 8.83
N ALA A 70 32.71 7.84 8.16
CA ALA A 70 32.99 7.43 6.80
C ALA A 70 32.87 8.61 5.82
N GLN A 71 31.86 9.47 5.98
CA GLN A 71 31.75 10.69 5.17
C GLN A 71 32.93 11.65 5.39
N ARG A 72 33.34 11.89 6.65
CA ARG A 72 34.51 12.74 6.94
C ARG A 72 35.81 12.17 6.38
N GLY A 73 36.00 10.85 6.49
CA GLY A 73 37.14 10.15 5.90
C GLY A 73 37.14 10.20 4.37
N TRP A 74 35.95 10.19 3.75
CA TRP A 74 35.79 10.36 2.31
C TRP A 74 36.19 11.77 1.84
N ALA A 75 35.79 12.81 2.57
CA ALA A 75 36.17 14.19 2.25
C ALA A 75 37.70 14.40 2.28
N ALA A 76 38.43 13.61 3.06
CA ALA A 76 39.90 13.63 3.14
C ALA A 76 40.61 12.72 2.12
N ASN A 77 39.89 12.06 1.19
CA ASN A 77 40.47 11.11 0.25
C ASN A 77 41.20 11.83 -0.92
N PRO A 78 42.51 11.60 -1.16
CA PRO A 78 43.24 12.23 -2.26
C PRO A 78 42.65 11.95 -3.65
N ALA A 79 42.08 10.76 -3.86
CA ALA A 79 41.44 10.43 -5.13
C ALA A 79 40.13 11.21 -5.35
N PHE A 80 39.43 11.54 -4.25
CA PHE A 80 38.24 12.38 -4.28
C PHE A 80 38.61 13.86 -4.48
N ALA A 81 39.68 14.34 -3.83
CA ALA A 81 40.20 15.70 -4.08
C ALA A 81 40.56 15.89 -5.56
N ALA A 82 41.28 14.94 -6.16
CA ALA A 82 41.62 14.99 -7.58
C ALA A 82 40.38 14.95 -8.49
N HIS A 83 39.29 14.30 -8.06
CA HIS A 83 38.00 14.34 -8.77
C HIS A 83 37.37 15.74 -8.70
N LEU A 84 37.36 16.38 -7.52
CA LEU A 84 36.88 17.75 -7.34
C LEU A 84 37.62 18.74 -8.26
N ASP A 85 38.94 18.60 -8.38
CA ASP A 85 39.76 19.44 -9.26
C ASP A 85 39.37 19.32 -10.74
N ARG A 86 38.93 18.15 -11.18
CA ARG A 86 38.51 17.91 -12.58
C ARG A 86 37.11 18.39 -12.88
N ILE A 87 36.19 18.28 -11.93
CA ILE A 87 34.80 18.75 -12.13
C ILE A 87 34.64 20.25 -11.90
N GLY A 88 35.46 20.86 -11.03
CA GLY A 88 35.38 22.28 -10.66
C GLY A 88 35.30 23.24 -11.85
N PRO A 89 36.15 23.10 -12.89
CA PRO A 89 36.10 23.96 -14.07
C PRO A 89 34.78 23.94 -14.85
N LEU A 90 33.99 22.86 -14.71
CA LEU A 90 32.70 22.69 -15.41
C LEU A 90 31.52 23.32 -14.65
N LEU A 91 31.73 23.77 -13.41
CA LEU A 91 30.67 24.15 -12.49
C LEU A 91 30.56 25.67 -12.33
N GLU A 92 29.32 26.14 -12.18
CA GLU A 92 28.98 27.49 -11.74
C GLU A 92 28.77 27.52 -10.23
N THR A 93 27.98 26.58 -9.70
CA THR A 93 27.75 26.42 -8.26
C THR A 93 27.62 24.95 -7.85
N VAL A 94 27.90 24.68 -6.59
CA VAL A 94 27.61 23.40 -5.92
C VAL A 94 26.96 23.70 -4.57
N GLU A 95 25.84 23.05 -4.32
CA GLU A 95 25.19 23.06 -3.02
C GLU A 95 25.26 21.65 -2.41
N SER A 96 25.80 21.55 -1.19
CA SER A 96 25.94 20.30 -0.45
C SER A 96 25.01 20.32 0.76
N ILE A 97 24.00 19.45 0.75
CA ILE A 97 22.99 19.36 1.82
C ILE A 97 23.19 18.04 2.58
N PRO A 98 23.62 18.08 3.85
CA PRO A 98 23.61 16.90 4.70
C PRO A 98 22.16 16.50 4.99
N VAL A 99 21.85 15.21 4.86
CA VAL A 99 20.50 14.70 5.10
C VAL A 99 20.51 13.86 6.36
N ASP A 100 20.06 14.47 7.46
CA ASP A 100 19.93 13.80 8.76
C ASP A 100 18.79 12.77 8.77
N GLN A 101 17.86 12.86 7.81
CA GLN A 101 16.75 11.92 7.66
C GLN A 101 16.36 11.74 6.18
N VAL A 102 16.67 10.60 5.58
CA VAL A 102 16.18 10.26 4.22
C VAL A 102 14.85 9.55 4.35
N ALA A 103 13.75 10.29 4.25
CA ALA A 103 12.44 9.67 4.06
C ALA A 103 12.40 9.03 2.66
N ARG A 104 12.56 7.70 2.58
CA ARG A 104 12.26 6.96 1.35
C ARG A 104 10.77 7.10 1.07
N HIS A 105 10.44 7.81 -0.01
CA HIS A 105 9.11 7.82 -0.62
C HIS A 105 9.02 6.88 -1.83
N SER A 106 10.06 6.07 -2.07
CA SER A 106 10.10 5.04 -3.11
C SER A 106 10.29 3.67 -2.47
N GLY A 107 9.26 2.85 -2.61
CA GLY A 107 9.15 1.54 -1.99
C GLY A 107 8.36 1.63 -0.69
N ALA A 108 7.09 1.24 -0.75
CA ALA A 108 6.44 0.71 0.44
C ALA A 108 7.44 -0.21 1.13
N VAL A 109 7.75 0.05 2.41
CA VAL A 109 8.40 -0.95 3.25
C VAL A 109 7.55 -2.20 3.06
N ALA A 110 8.11 -3.23 2.44
CA ALA A 110 7.44 -4.52 2.41
C ALA A 110 7.20 -4.85 3.88
N PRO A 111 5.94 -5.03 4.30
CA PRO A 111 5.68 -5.18 5.71
C PRO A 111 6.44 -6.38 6.24
N ASP A 112 7.00 -6.27 7.45
CA ASP A 112 7.74 -7.36 8.11
C ASP A 112 6.87 -8.63 8.29
N ARG A 113 5.55 -8.48 8.13
CA ARG A 113 4.56 -9.55 8.04
C ARG A 113 3.68 -9.40 6.80
N PRO A 114 3.07 -10.48 6.28
CA PRO A 114 2.03 -10.38 5.26
C PRO A 114 0.90 -9.42 5.70
N LEU A 115 0.28 -8.73 4.74
CA LEU A 115 -0.87 -7.87 5.00
C LEU A 115 -2.06 -8.73 5.42
N SER A 116 -2.67 -8.42 6.56
CA SER A 116 -3.87 -9.13 7.02
C SER A 116 -5.10 -8.60 6.28
N LEU A 117 -5.90 -9.50 5.70
CA LEU A 117 -7.09 -9.18 4.91
C LEU A 117 -8.33 -9.85 5.50
N GLY A 118 -9.33 -9.03 5.87
CA GLY A 118 -10.64 -9.51 6.26
C GLY A 118 -11.58 -9.63 5.06
N VAL A 119 -12.02 -10.84 4.71
CA VAL A 119 -13.10 -11.05 3.73
C VAL A 119 -14.43 -11.10 4.47
N ILE A 120 -15.19 -10.00 4.42
CA ILE A 120 -16.45 -9.83 5.15
C ILE A 120 -17.63 -10.36 4.34
N VAL A 121 -18.31 -11.38 4.86
CA VAL A 121 -19.46 -12.02 4.19
C VAL A 121 -20.74 -11.22 4.48
N GLY A 122 -21.07 -10.29 3.59
CA GLY A 122 -22.13 -9.28 3.75
C GLY A 122 -23.58 -9.77 3.63
N SER A 123 -23.91 -11.05 3.84
CA SER A 123 -25.29 -11.54 3.84
C SER A 123 -25.43 -12.69 4.82
N THR A 124 -26.53 -12.76 5.57
CA THR A 124 -26.80 -13.83 6.54
C THR A 124 -27.92 -14.79 6.12
N ARG A 125 -28.58 -14.58 4.96
CA ARG A 125 -29.70 -15.42 4.48
C ARG A 125 -29.33 -16.89 4.40
N ALA A 126 -30.17 -17.81 4.87
CA ALA A 126 -29.98 -19.24 4.61
C ALA A 126 -29.89 -19.51 3.10
N GLY A 127 -28.94 -20.38 2.68
CA GLY A 127 -28.69 -20.66 1.26
C GLY A 127 -28.20 -19.45 0.44
N ARG A 128 -27.59 -18.45 1.09
CA ARG A 128 -27.05 -17.26 0.41
C ARG A 128 -26.04 -17.64 -0.67
N PHE A 129 -25.99 -16.80 -1.71
CA PHE A 129 -24.95 -16.88 -2.72
C PHE A 129 -23.57 -16.47 -2.20
N ALA A 130 -23.51 -15.65 -1.12
CA ALA A 130 -22.30 -14.99 -0.62
C ALA A 130 -21.13 -15.93 -0.34
N ASP A 131 -21.40 -17.18 0.04
CA ASP A 131 -20.39 -18.17 0.41
C ASP A 131 -19.43 -18.47 -0.75
N ARG A 132 -19.96 -18.46 -1.99
CA ARG A 132 -19.19 -18.76 -3.20
C ARG A 132 -18.18 -17.66 -3.55
N PRO A 133 -18.57 -16.39 -3.75
CA PRO A 133 -17.62 -15.32 -4.00
C PRO A 133 -16.69 -15.05 -2.81
N ALA A 134 -17.14 -15.22 -1.56
CA ALA A 134 -16.28 -15.08 -0.38
C ALA A 134 -15.13 -16.08 -0.40
N SER A 135 -15.44 -17.37 -0.59
CA SER A 135 -14.43 -18.43 -0.64
C SER A 135 -13.47 -18.26 -1.82
N TRP A 136 -14.01 -17.89 -2.98
CA TRP A 136 -13.20 -17.67 -4.18
C TRP A 136 -12.26 -16.48 -4.04
N ILE A 137 -12.74 -15.32 -3.57
CA ILE A 137 -11.88 -14.13 -3.43
C ILE A 137 -10.85 -14.30 -2.32
N ALA A 138 -11.19 -15.04 -1.26
CA ALA A 138 -10.24 -15.39 -0.20
C ALA A 138 -9.06 -16.19 -0.76
N ALA A 139 -9.32 -17.26 -1.50
CA ALA A 139 -8.28 -18.07 -2.13
C ALA A 139 -7.41 -17.26 -3.12
N LYS A 140 -8.03 -16.35 -3.88
CA LYS A 140 -7.27 -15.45 -4.77
C LYS A 140 -6.39 -14.47 -4.00
N ALA A 141 -6.89 -13.93 -2.89
CA ALA A 141 -6.11 -13.02 -2.05
C ALA A 141 -4.95 -13.73 -1.35
N GLU A 142 -5.12 -14.97 -0.89
CA GLU A 142 -4.03 -15.80 -0.38
C GLU A 142 -2.94 -15.99 -1.45
N GLY A 143 -3.35 -16.34 -2.68
CA GLY A 143 -2.43 -16.45 -3.82
C GLY A 143 -1.74 -15.13 -4.20
N ALA A 144 -2.33 -13.99 -3.85
CA ALA A 144 -1.75 -12.65 -4.02
C ALA A 144 -0.86 -12.20 -2.84
N GLY A 145 -0.66 -13.07 -1.83
CA GLY A 145 0.25 -12.84 -0.71
C GLY A 145 -0.37 -12.12 0.49
N PHE A 146 -1.70 -12.10 0.62
CA PHE A 146 -2.38 -11.67 1.84
C PHE A 146 -2.45 -12.80 2.87
N ASP A 147 -2.43 -12.46 4.16
CA ASP A 147 -2.87 -13.33 5.24
C ASP A 147 -4.39 -13.13 5.43
N VAL A 148 -5.18 -14.11 4.99
CA VAL A 148 -6.63 -13.94 4.81
C VAL A 148 -7.41 -14.60 5.93
N ALA A 149 -8.41 -13.89 6.46
CA ALA A 149 -9.46 -14.48 7.28
C ALA A 149 -10.83 -14.11 6.73
N GLN A 150 -11.72 -15.10 6.59
CA GLN A 150 -13.13 -14.83 6.35
C GLN A 150 -13.81 -14.44 7.67
N VAL A 151 -14.66 -13.41 7.61
CA VAL A 151 -15.46 -12.91 8.72
C VAL A 151 -16.91 -13.01 8.30
N ASP A 152 -17.59 -14.05 8.76
CA ASP A 152 -19.00 -14.24 8.48
C ASP A 152 -19.86 -13.45 9.47
N LEU A 153 -20.69 -12.54 8.98
CA LEU A 153 -21.59 -11.76 9.83
C LEU A 153 -22.61 -12.63 10.58
N ARG A 154 -22.81 -13.91 10.21
CA ARG A 154 -23.63 -14.85 11.01
C ARG A 154 -22.98 -15.23 12.34
N ASP A 155 -21.65 -15.19 12.43
CA ASP A 155 -20.92 -15.55 13.65
C ASP A 155 -21.05 -14.47 14.73
N PHE A 156 -21.54 -13.29 14.35
CA PHE A 156 -21.73 -12.14 15.21
C PHE A 156 -23.21 -11.77 15.25
N ALA A 157 -23.91 -12.23 16.28
CA ALA A 157 -25.32 -11.90 16.52
C ALA A 157 -25.49 -10.44 17.00
N MET A 158 -25.07 -9.48 16.17
CA MET A 158 -25.07 -8.06 16.47
C MET A 158 -26.50 -7.51 16.52
N PRO A 159 -26.82 -6.60 17.48
CA PRO A 159 -28.06 -5.87 17.45
C PRO A 159 -27.99 -4.79 16.37
N PHE A 160 -29.11 -4.13 16.05
CA PHE A 160 -29.01 -2.88 15.31
C PHE A 160 -28.26 -1.84 16.16
N LEU A 161 -27.42 -1.01 15.51
CA LEU A 161 -26.71 0.05 16.23
C LEU A 161 -27.73 0.92 17.00
N GLY A 162 -27.47 1.12 18.29
CA GLY A 162 -28.31 1.95 19.15
C GLY A 162 -29.61 1.29 19.63
N ASP A 163 -29.83 -0.01 19.40
CA ASP A 163 -31.00 -0.72 19.92
C ASP A 163 -31.00 -0.75 21.47
N PRO A 164 -31.94 -0.08 22.15
CA PRO A 164 -31.99 -0.05 23.61
C PRO A 164 -32.40 -1.40 24.22
N ALA A 165 -32.98 -2.31 23.43
CA ALA A 165 -33.36 -3.65 23.85
C ALA A 165 -32.23 -4.68 23.66
N ALA A 166 -31.07 -4.28 23.16
CA ALA A 166 -29.93 -5.16 22.94
C ALA A 166 -29.48 -5.82 24.25
N THR A 167 -29.44 -7.16 24.25
CA THR A 167 -28.93 -7.94 25.39
C THR A 167 -27.42 -7.74 25.55
N LYS A 168 -26.89 -8.01 26.76
CA LYS A 168 -25.43 -7.99 27.00
C LYS A 168 -24.66 -8.90 26.04
N ALA A 169 -25.23 -10.06 25.68
CA ALA A 169 -24.60 -11.00 24.75
C ALA A 169 -24.52 -10.41 23.32
N GLN A 170 -25.55 -9.71 22.87
CA GLN A 170 -25.54 -9.05 21.56
C GLN A 170 -24.54 -7.87 21.53
N GLN A 171 -24.47 -7.08 22.60
CA GLN A 171 -23.47 -6.01 22.71
C GLN A 171 -22.05 -6.58 22.70
N ALA A 172 -21.81 -7.68 23.42
CA ALA A 172 -20.53 -8.39 23.38
C ALA A 172 -20.21 -8.95 21.98
N ALA A 173 -21.21 -9.43 21.23
CA ALA A 173 -21.03 -9.88 19.85
C ALA A 173 -20.65 -8.73 18.91
N ALA A 174 -21.23 -7.54 19.10
CA ALA A 174 -20.85 -6.34 18.35
C ALA A 174 -19.42 -5.89 18.67
N GLN A 175 -19.03 -5.88 19.95
CA GLN A 175 -17.66 -5.57 20.34
C GLN A 175 -16.68 -6.61 19.77
N ALA A 176 -17.00 -7.91 19.85
CA ALA A 176 -16.16 -8.96 19.29
C ALA A 176 -15.99 -8.83 17.77
N PHE A 177 -17.03 -8.40 17.07
CA PHE A 177 -16.94 -8.06 15.65
C PHE A 177 -15.99 -6.88 15.41
N ALA A 178 -16.19 -5.77 16.12
CA ALA A 178 -15.34 -4.58 16.02
C ALA A 178 -13.86 -4.90 16.30
N ASP A 179 -13.60 -5.65 17.38
CA ASP A 179 -12.26 -6.10 17.75
C ASP A 179 -11.65 -6.96 16.65
N LYS A 180 -12.42 -7.92 16.10
CA LYS A 180 -11.95 -8.79 15.03
C LYS A 180 -11.58 -7.99 13.78
N VAL A 181 -12.43 -7.07 13.34
CA VAL A 181 -12.15 -6.30 12.12
C VAL A 181 -10.98 -5.32 12.31
N SER A 182 -10.78 -4.81 13.52
CA SER A 182 -9.66 -3.91 13.85
C SER A 182 -8.29 -4.53 13.54
N THR A 183 -8.17 -5.86 13.58
CA THR A 183 -6.92 -6.60 13.34
C THR A 183 -6.45 -6.63 11.88
N PHE A 184 -7.30 -6.25 10.93
CA PHE A 184 -6.96 -6.33 9.50
C PHE A 184 -6.33 -5.05 8.97
N ASP A 185 -5.40 -5.19 8.02
CA ASP A 185 -4.80 -4.07 7.29
C ASP A 185 -5.66 -3.60 6.11
N ALA A 186 -6.52 -4.48 5.60
CA ALA A 186 -7.42 -4.24 4.48
C ALA A 186 -8.68 -5.12 4.56
N TYR A 187 -9.69 -4.79 3.74
CA TYR A 187 -10.95 -5.54 3.69
C TYR A 187 -11.38 -5.87 2.25
N VAL A 188 -12.09 -6.97 2.09
CA VAL A 188 -12.94 -7.24 0.91
C VAL A 188 -14.36 -7.53 1.40
N PHE A 189 -15.35 -6.83 0.87
CA PHE A 189 -16.76 -7.05 1.21
C PHE A 189 -17.47 -7.80 0.08
N THR A 190 -18.19 -8.87 0.40
CA THR A 190 -19.18 -9.41 -0.53
C THR A 190 -20.48 -8.60 -0.43
N VAL A 191 -20.88 -7.96 -1.51
CA VAL A 191 -21.98 -6.99 -1.54
C VAL A 191 -23.16 -7.57 -2.32
N ALA A 192 -24.12 -8.17 -1.60
CA ALA A 192 -25.40 -8.53 -2.19
C ALA A 192 -26.25 -7.27 -2.42
N GLU A 193 -26.89 -7.16 -3.57
CA GLU A 193 -27.86 -6.07 -3.83
C GLU A 193 -29.29 -6.51 -3.55
N TYR A 194 -29.89 -5.95 -2.50
CA TYR A 194 -31.29 -6.12 -2.14
C TYR A 194 -32.02 -4.80 -2.35
N ASN A 195 -33.03 -4.79 -3.23
CA ASN A 195 -33.85 -3.62 -3.52
C ASN A 195 -33.02 -2.35 -3.77
N HIS A 196 -32.01 -2.46 -4.64
CA HIS A 196 -31.10 -1.38 -5.02
C HIS A 196 -30.10 -0.92 -3.94
N ALA A 197 -30.03 -1.59 -2.79
CA ALA A 197 -29.15 -1.24 -1.67
C ALA A 197 -28.27 -2.42 -1.23
N PRO A 198 -27.20 -2.19 -0.45
CA PRO A 198 -26.53 -3.28 0.28
C PRO A 198 -27.49 -3.95 1.27
N THR A 199 -27.12 -5.13 1.75
CA THR A 199 -27.92 -5.80 2.77
C THR A 199 -27.95 -4.96 4.07
N ALA A 200 -29.07 -5.01 4.78
CA ALA A 200 -29.20 -4.34 6.08
C ALA A 200 -28.13 -4.82 7.08
N VAL A 201 -27.77 -6.11 7.03
CA VAL A 201 -26.73 -6.68 7.91
C VAL A 201 -25.33 -6.15 7.58
N LEU A 202 -25.00 -5.95 6.30
CA LEU A 202 -23.73 -5.34 5.90
C LEU A 202 -23.67 -3.88 6.34
N LYS A 203 -24.76 -3.11 6.15
CA LYS A 203 -24.82 -1.73 6.63
C LYS A 203 -24.66 -1.65 8.14
N ASN A 204 -25.38 -2.50 8.87
CA ASN A 204 -25.28 -2.56 10.33
C ASN A 204 -23.87 -2.92 10.80
N ALA A 205 -23.19 -3.85 10.12
CA ALA A 205 -21.81 -4.19 10.42
C ALA A 205 -20.86 -3.01 10.21
N LEU A 206 -21.02 -2.26 9.11
CA LEU A 206 -20.24 -1.04 8.84
C LEU A 206 -20.45 0.02 9.93
N ASP A 207 -21.64 0.07 10.53
CA ASP A 207 -22.00 1.02 11.59
C ASP A 207 -21.43 0.67 12.98
N HIS A 208 -21.00 -0.58 13.21
CA HIS A 208 -20.57 -1.09 14.53
C HIS A 208 -19.06 -1.07 14.76
N ALA A 209 -18.25 -0.74 13.76
CA ALA A 209 -16.80 -0.90 13.85
C ALA A 209 -16.03 0.30 13.27
N GLU A 210 -14.75 0.37 13.62
CA GLU A 210 -13.80 1.37 13.12
C GLU A 210 -13.07 0.87 11.88
N TRP A 211 -13.18 1.63 10.79
CA TRP A 211 -12.64 1.26 9.48
C TRP A 211 -11.57 2.21 8.96
N ALA A 212 -11.33 3.30 9.68
CA ALA A 212 -10.57 4.44 9.22
C ALA A 212 -9.18 4.08 8.71
N ARG A 213 -8.76 4.78 7.64
CA ARG A 213 -7.42 4.73 7.05
C ARG A 213 -7.03 3.33 6.60
N LYS A 214 -7.99 2.48 6.20
CA LYS A 214 -7.76 1.14 5.63
C LYS A 214 -8.48 1.01 4.28
N PRO A 215 -7.94 0.24 3.32
CA PRO A 215 -8.55 0.13 2.01
C PRO A 215 -9.57 -1.01 1.93
N ALA A 216 -10.53 -0.89 1.02
CA ALA A 216 -11.64 -1.80 0.83
C ALA A 216 -11.82 -2.23 -0.64
N GLY A 217 -11.83 -3.53 -0.90
CA GLY A 217 -12.26 -4.15 -2.16
C GLY A 217 -13.73 -4.58 -2.10
N LEU A 218 -14.43 -4.59 -3.23
CA LEU A 218 -15.87 -4.84 -3.29
C LEU A 218 -16.18 -5.94 -4.33
N VAL A 219 -16.91 -6.97 -3.91
CA VAL A 219 -17.39 -8.06 -4.75
C VAL A 219 -18.91 -8.06 -4.76
N GLY A 220 -19.49 -7.38 -5.75
CA GLY A 220 -20.92 -7.20 -5.93
C GLY A 220 -21.59 -8.37 -6.67
N TYR A 221 -22.81 -8.71 -6.27
CA TYR A 221 -23.66 -9.64 -7.00
C TYR A 221 -25.15 -9.32 -6.82
N GLY A 222 -25.96 -9.68 -7.82
CA GLY A 222 -27.39 -9.39 -7.87
C GLY A 222 -27.86 -9.16 -9.30
N GLY A 223 -29.05 -8.56 -9.47
CA GLY A 223 -29.67 -8.37 -10.79
C GLY A 223 -28.79 -7.62 -11.81
N VAL A 224 -27.99 -6.66 -11.34
CA VAL A 224 -27.03 -5.91 -12.17
C VAL A 224 -25.59 -6.05 -11.66
N GLY A 225 -25.22 -7.23 -11.13
CA GLY A 225 -23.88 -7.46 -10.58
C GLY A 225 -23.57 -6.66 -9.32
N GLY A 226 -24.62 -6.25 -8.60
CA GLY A 226 -24.52 -5.46 -7.38
C GLY A 226 -24.02 -4.03 -7.59
N ALA A 227 -24.04 -3.52 -8.82
CA ALA A 227 -23.48 -2.20 -9.15
C ALA A 227 -24.04 -1.08 -8.26
N ARG A 228 -25.36 -1.05 -7.99
CA ARG A 228 -25.95 0.02 -7.17
C ARG A 228 -25.56 -0.13 -5.71
N ALA A 229 -25.62 -1.35 -5.17
CA ALA A 229 -25.20 -1.62 -3.80
C ALA A 229 -23.71 -1.31 -3.56
N VAL A 230 -22.85 -1.60 -4.54
CA VAL A 230 -21.42 -1.26 -4.51
C VAL A 230 -21.22 0.25 -4.39
N GLU A 231 -21.93 1.06 -5.16
CA GLU A 231 -21.81 2.52 -5.07
C GLU A 231 -22.33 3.08 -3.74
N HIS A 232 -23.40 2.51 -3.17
CA HIS A 232 -23.81 2.84 -1.80
C HIS A 232 -22.70 2.52 -0.78
N VAL A 233 -22.07 1.35 -0.87
CA VAL A 233 -20.97 0.96 0.03
C VAL A 233 -19.75 1.87 -0.17
N ARG A 234 -19.45 2.33 -1.38
CA ARG A 234 -18.37 3.31 -1.61
C ARG A 234 -18.61 4.64 -0.90
N ALA A 235 -19.84 5.15 -0.95
CA ALA A 235 -20.19 6.39 -0.25
C ALA A 235 -20.05 6.22 1.26
N ILE A 236 -20.52 5.10 1.81
CA ILE A 236 -20.35 4.76 3.23
C ILE A 236 -18.86 4.61 3.58
N ALA A 237 -18.07 3.95 2.71
CA ALA A 237 -16.65 3.77 2.93
C ALA A 237 -15.90 5.10 2.99
N ALA A 238 -16.26 6.07 2.15
CA ALA A 238 -15.66 7.41 2.20
C ALA A 238 -15.96 8.12 3.53
N GLU A 239 -17.20 8.03 4.04
CA GLU A 239 -17.57 8.56 5.36
C GLU A 239 -16.78 7.91 6.49
N LEU A 240 -16.56 6.59 6.42
CA LEU A 240 -15.81 5.81 7.41
C LEU A 240 -14.28 5.89 7.21
N GLU A 241 -13.79 6.87 6.46
CA GLU A 241 -12.37 7.08 6.12
C GLU A 241 -11.66 5.85 5.50
N MET A 242 -12.40 4.96 4.82
CA MET A 242 -11.83 3.88 4.04
C MET A 242 -11.46 4.33 2.62
N VAL A 243 -10.43 3.70 2.05
CA VAL A 243 -10.10 3.86 0.62
C VAL A 243 -10.73 2.73 -0.19
N ALA A 244 -11.89 2.97 -0.82
CA ALA A 244 -12.54 1.99 -1.66
C ALA A 244 -11.86 1.87 -3.04
N MET A 245 -11.52 0.65 -3.48
CA MET A 245 -10.81 0.40 -4.75
C MET A 245 -11.65 0.78 -5.96
N GLN A 246 -11.11 1.54 -6.91
CA GLN A 246 -11.82 1.94 -8.12
C GLN A 246 -12.34 0.72 -8.91
N THR A 247 -11.54 -0.35 -9.01
CA THR A 247 -11.99 -1.60 -9.60
C THR A 247 -12.74 -2.42 -8.57
N ALA A 248 -13.94 -2.89 -8.93
CA ALA A 248 -14.75 -3.84 -8.16
C ALA A 248 -15.05 -5.07 -9.02
N VAL A 249 -15.34 -6.20 -8.37
CA VAL A 249 -15.85 -7.38 -9.07
C VAL A 249 -17.36 -7.28 -9.10
N HIS A 250 -17.96 -7.40 -10.28
CA HIS A 250 -19.41 -7.45 -10.47
C HIS A 250 -19.77 -8.80 -11.08
N ILE A 251 -20.56 -9.60 -10.36
CA ILE A 251 -21.03 -10.91 -10.83
C ILE A 251 -22.43 -10.73 -11.43
N PRO A 252 -22.56 -10.58 -12.76
CA PRO A 252 -23.83 -10.29 -13.42
C PRO A 252 -24.85 -11.41 -13.19
N PHE A 253 -26.13 -11.11 -13.42
CA PHE A 253 -27.21 -12.06 -13.12
C PHE A 253 -27.09 -13.40 -13.87
N GLY A 254 -26.59 -13.38 -15.11
CA GLY A 254 -26.35 -14.60 -15.89
C GLY A 254 -25.34 -15.53 -15.20
N ASP A 255 -24.17 -15.01 -14.82
CA ASP A 255 -23.15 -15.78 -14.12
C ASP A 255 -23.61 -16.21 -12.73
N TYR A 256 -24.30 -15.32 -12.01
CA TYR A 256 -24.93 -15.63 -10.73
C TYR A 256 -25.83 -16.87 -10.83
N LEU A 257 -26.70 -16.94 -11.85
CA LEU A 257 -27.60 -18.08 -12.06
C LEU A 257 -26.83 -19.35 -12.42
N ALA A 258 -25.90 -19.26 -13.37
CA ALA A 258 -25.11 -20.41 -13.81
C ALA A 258 -24.29 -21.00 -12.65
N ILE A 259 -23.62 -20.15 -11.88
CA ILE A 259 -22.90 -20.57 -10.66
C ILE A 259 -23.88 -21.15 -9.62
N SER A 260 -25.06 -20.55 -9.48
CA SER A 260 -26.05 -21.01 -8.50
C SER A 260 -26.57 -22.41 -8.75
N LYS A 261 -26.72 -22.77 -10.02
CA LYS A 261 -27.14 -24.10 -10.48
C LYS A 261 -25.99 -25.11 -10.61
N GLY A 262 -24.75 -24.68 -10.41
CA GLY A 262 -23.57 -25.52 -10.64
C GLY A 262 -23.22 -25.72 -12.12
N GLU A 263 -23.81 -24.93 -13.02
CA GLU A 263 -23.55 -24.95 -14.47
C GLU A 263 -22.24 -24.24 -14.84
N ALA A 264 -21.79 -23.33 -13.96
CA ALA A 264 -20.52 -22.62 -14.11
C ALA A 264 -19.76 -22.58 -12.78
N ARG A 265 -18.45 -22.41 -12.88
CA ARG A 265 -17.58 -22.15 -11.71
C ARG A 265 -17.03 -20.74 -11.79
N ILE A 266 -17.05 -20.03 -10.67
CA ILE A 266 -16.61 -18.64 -10.58
C ILE A 266 -15.14 -18.45 -10.99
N ASP A 267 -14.28 -19.43 -10.68
CA ASP A 267 -12.84 -19.48 -11.02
C ASP A 267 -12.55 -19.79 -12.49
N ARG A 268 -13.60 -20.00 -13.31
CA ARG A 268 -13.48 -20.24 -14.76
C ARG A 268 -14.08 -19.11 -15.60
N LEU A 269 -14.45 -18.00 -14.95
CA LEU A 269 -15.00 -16.82 -15.62
C LEU A 269 -13.91 -15.75 -15.73
N ASP A 270 -13.23 -15.71 -16.88
CA ASP A 270 -12.04 -14.86 -17.09
C ASP A 270 -12.27 -13.37 -16.75
N HIS A 271 -13.47 -12.86 -16.98
CA HIS A 271 -13.80 -11.46 -16.71
C HIS A 271 -13.90 -11.16 -15.20
N LEU A 272 -14.30 -12.15 -14.39
CA LEU A 272 -14.29 -12.06 -12.93
C LEU A 272 -12.87 -12.20 -12.40
N GLU A 273 -12.09 -13.16 -12.93
CA GLU A 273 -10.68 -13.34 -12.60
C GLU A 273 -9.87 -12.06 -12.82
N ARG A 274 -9.96 -11.45 -14.01
CA ARG A 274 -9.26 -10.19 -14.33
C ARG A 274 -9.67 -9.04 -13.42
N SER A 275 -10.96 -8.92 -13.12
CA SER A 275 -11.47 -7.86 -12.23
C SER A 275 -10.95 -8.06 -10.80
N ALA A 276 -10.94 -9.30 -10.32
CA ALA A 276 -10.42 -9.66 -9.00
C ALA A 276 -8.92 -9.39 -8.90
N ASP A 277 -8.11 -9.83 -9.87
CA ASP A 277 -6.66 -9.62 -9.87
C ASP A 277 -6.32 -8.12 -9.85
N LYS A 278 -7.01 -7.32 -10.67
CA LYS A 278 -6.81 -5.87 -10.70
C LYS A 278 -7.23 -5.21 -9.38
N MET A 279 -8.38 -5.59 -8.82
CA MET A 279 -8.82 -5.07 -7.52
C MET A 279 -7.84 -5.43 -6.40
N LEU A 280 -7.39 -6.70 -6.33
CA LEU A 280 -6.45 -7.16 -5.30
C LEU A 280 -5.08 -6.49 -5.43
N ALA A 281 -4.60 -6.25 -6.66
CA ALA A 281 -3.37 -5.49 -6.89
C ALA A 281 -3.48 -4.04 -6.40
N GLN A 282 -4.60 -3.36 -6.68
CA GLN A 282 -4.88 -2.02 -6.15
C GLN A 282 -4.97 -2.04 -4.62
N LEU A 283 -5.67 -3.03 -4.07
CA LEU A 283 -5.87 -3.19 -2.63
C LEU A 283 -4.54 -3.38 -1.91
N ALA A 284 -3.67 -4.24 -2.43
CA ALA A 284 -2.35 -4.50 -1.87
C ALA A 284 -1.46 -3.25 -1.88
N TRP A 285 -1.52 -2.44 -2.95
CA TRP A 285 -0.77 -1.20 -3.01
C TRP A 285 -1.23 -0.21 -1.93
N TRP A 286 -2.54 0.03 -1.85
CA TRP A 286 -3.11 0.94 -0.85
C TRP A 286 -2.91 0.45 0.58
N ALA A 287 -3.03 -0.86 0.82
CA ALA A 287 -2.86 -1.44 2.14
C ALA A 287 -1.45 -1.20 2.67
N ARG A 288 -0.42 -1.41 1.84
CA ARG A 288 0.96 -1.11 2.22
C ARG A 288 1.19 0.39 2.46
N ALA A 289 0.66 1.24 1.58
CA ALA A 289 0.82 2.69 1.72
C ALA A 289 0.19 3.21 3.02
N LEU A 290 -1.04 2.78 3.31
CA LEU A 290 -1.78 3.21 4.50
C LEU A 290 -1.21 2.60 5.79
N GLN A 291 -0.80 1.33 5.77
CA GLN A 291 -0.13 0.71 6.92
C GLN A 291 1.15 1.45 7.28
N ALA A 292 2.00 1.77 6.28
CA ALA A 292 3.21 2.54 6.51
C ALA A 292 2.92 3.94 7.09
N ALA A 293 1.82 4.58 6.69
CA ALA A 293 1.40 5.87 7.26
C ALA A 293 0.95 5.73 8.73
N ARG A 294 0.10 4.74 9.05
CA ARG A 294 -0.37 4.49 10.42
C ARG A 294 0.77 4.17 11.38
N SER A 295 1.70 3.31 10.98
CA SER A 295 2.84 2.93 11.83
C SER A 295 3.79 4.12 12.11
N ARG A 296 3.89 5.10 11.20
CA ARG A 296 4.66 6.32 11.44
C ARG A 296 3.97 7.21 12.47
N GLU A 297 2.65 7.33 12.42
CA GLU A 297 1.87 8.13 13.37
C GLU A 297 1.94 7.54 14.79
N GLU A 298 1.84 6.21 14.93
CA GLU A 298 2.01 5.53 16.22
C GLU A 298 3.42 5.72 16.81
N SER A 299 4.44 5.87 15.95
CA SER A 299 5.82 6.17 16.39
C SER A 299 6.06 7.63 16.78
N LEU A 300 5.11 8.51 16.47
CA LEU A 300 5.15 9.94 16.79
C LEU A 300 4.26 10.20 18.01
N VAL A 301 4.84 10.10 19.20
CA VAL A 301 4.15 10.50 20.44
C VAL A 301 4.21 12.04 20.54
N PRO A 302 3.08 12.75 20.72
CA PRO A 302 3.11 14.18 21.02
C PRO A 302 3.90 14.44 22.30
N ALA A 303 4.71 15.50 22.32
CA ALA A 303 5.40 15.96 23.52
C ALA A 303 4.42 16.40 24.63
#